data_AF-A0A661FLI9-F1
#
_entry.id   AF-A0A661FLI9-F1
#
_cell.length_a   1.000
_cell.length_b   1.000
_cell.length_c   1.000
_cell.angle_alpha   90.00
_cell.angle_beta   90.00
_cell.angle_gamma   90.00
#
_symmetry.space_group_name_H-M   'P 1'
#
loop_
_entity.id
_entity.type
_entity.pdbx_description
1 polymer ?
#
loop_
_entity_poly.entity_id
_entity_poly.type
_entity_poly.pdbx_seq_one_letter_code
_entity_poly.pdbx_strand_id
1 'polypeptide(L)'
;MFKFLPGIILIQLVTCGLIFMAFNWSSDFQLMIVIAMIAFISAILSAFWFSSIARNIYYAEKNQLRDQHVQDRENIIKKAEQEKASVIKEQSQMQDFHARERERILLNNEREKSDIIQESYQKIEKETRKAHAKANFKVGVAFATAVGAGGIMIFSQLVTVGVMFLVASGSGLSGYILRARHEHLSRKKQALLKQQRMISNQTKTPVLENYRPKDIV
;
A
#
# COMPACT_ATOMS: atom_id res chain seq x y z
N MET A 1 -58.85 13.55 -63.25
CA MET A 1 -60.06 14.06 -63.93
C MET A 1 -60.93 12.97 -64.56
N PHE A 2 -60.38 11.92 -65.16
CA PHE A 2 -61.16 10.82 -65.77
C PHE A 2 -62.18 10.10 -64.86
N LYS A 3 -62.02 10.18 -63.54
CA LYS A 3 -62.91 9.52 -62.56
C LYS A 3 -64.33 10.13 -62.53
N PHE A 4 -64.50 11.36 -62.99
CA PHE A 4 -65.80 12.06 -63.06
C PHE A 4 -66.52 11.87 -64.41
N LEU A 5 -65.79 11.42 -65.42
CA LEU A 5 -66.25 11.28 -66.80
C LEU A 5 -67.48 10.36 -66.96
N PRO A 6 -67.57 9.19 -66.27
CA PRO A 6 -68.75 8.33 -66.37
C PRO A 6 -70.02 8.99 -65.82
N GLY A 7 -69.89 9.77 -64.75
CA GLY A 7 -71.02 10.45 -64.11
C GLY A 7 -71.57 11.60 -64.97
N ILE A 8 -70.67 12.38 -65.60
CA ILE A 8 -71.07 13.46 -66.51
C ILE A 8 -71.79 12.90 -67.75
N ILE A 9 -71.27 11.81 -68.34
CA ILE A 9 -71.91 11.15 -69.49
C ILE A 9 -73.29 10.61 -69.12
N LEU A 10 -73.42 9.98 -67.95
CA LEU A 10 -74.70 9.44 -67.49
C LEU A 10 -75.74 10.55 -67.31
N ILE A 11 -75.37 11.68 -66.72
CA ILE A 11 -76.26 12.84 -66.55
C ILE A 11 -76.68 13.40 -67.91
N GLN A 12 -75.75 13.55 -68.85
CA GLN A 12 -76.05 14.03 -70.20
C GLN A 12 -77.03 13.10 -70.94
N LEU A 13 -76.87 11.78 -70.79
CA LEU A 13 -77.80 10.80 -71.34
C LEU A 13 -79.20 10.92 -70.74
N VAL A 14 -79.30 11.04 -69.41
CA VAL A 14 -80.58 11.25 -68.71
C VAL A 14 -81.22 12.57 -69.12
N THR A 15 -80.46 13.66 -69.21
CA THR A 15 -80.94 14.96 -69.67
C THR A 15 -81.44 14.90 -71.11
N CYS A 16 -80.71 14.25 -72.02
CA CYS A 16 -81.17 14.07 -73.40
C CYS A 16 -82.48 13.26 -73.47
N GLY A 17 -82.59 12.18 -72.69
CA GLY A 17 -83.80 11.37 -72.61
C GLY A 17 -85.01 12.16 -72.08
N LEU A 18 -84.83 12.97 -71.03
CA LEU A 18 -85.89 13.81 -70.47
C LEU A 18 -86.33 14.91 -71.45
N ILE A 19 -85.40 15.54 -72.16
CA ILE A 19 -85.71 16.57 -73.17
C ILE A 19 -86.48 15.95 -74.34
N PHE A 20 -86.03 14.79 -74.84
CA PHE A 20 -86.72 14.08 -75.92
C PHE A 20 -88.14 13.67 -75.52
N MET A 21 -88.32 13.17 -74.29
CA MET A 21 -89.62 12.82 -73.73
C MET A 21 -90.53 14.06 -73.59
N ALA A 22 -89.98 15.19 -73.15
CA ALA A 22 -90.72 16.43 -72.96
C ALA A 22 -91.16 17.10 -74.28
N PHE A 23 -90.43 16.89 -75.38
CA PHE A 23 -90.75 17.49 -76.67
C PHE A 23 -91.73 16.65 -77.50
N ASN A 24 -91.71 15.33 -77.34
CA ASN A 24 -92.46 14.40 -78.19
C ASN A 24 -93.81 13.93 -77.61
N TRP A 25 -94.01 13.99 -76.29
CA TRP A 25 -95.24 13.52 -75.64
C TRP A 25 -96.19 14.69 -75.29
N SER A 26 -97.50 14.47 -75.42
CA SER A 26 -98.59 15.46 -75.15
C SER A 26 -98.34 16.29 -73.89
N SER A 27 -98.73 17.58 -73.90
CA SER A 27 -98.58 18.55 -72.79
C SER A 27 -99.51 18.27 -71.60
N ASP A 28 -99.62 17.01 -71.21
CA ASP A 28 -100.37 16.58 -70.04
C ASP A 28 -99.60 16.95 -68.76
N PHE A 29 -100.26 17.72 -67.89
CA PHE A 29 -99.69 18.21 -66.64
C PHE A 29 -99.12 17.09 -65.74
N GLN A 30 -99.74 15.90 -65.80
CA GLN A 30 -99.30 14.72 -65.05
C GLN A 30 -97.93 14.19 -65.51
N LEU A 31 -97.61 14.18 -66.81
CA LEU A 31 -96.32 13.70 -67.32
C LEU A 31 -95.18 14.67 -66.98
N MET A 32 -95.46 15.98 -66.97
CA MET A 32 -94.50 17.00 -66.55
C MET A 32 -94.10 16.85 -65.08
N ILE A 33 -95.06 16.53 -64.21
CA ILE A 33 -94.78 16.23 -62.78
C ILE A 33 -93.88 15.01 -62.65
N VAL A 34 -94.14 13.94 -63.42
CA VAL A 34 -93.33 12.71 -63.37
C VAL A 34 -91.90 12.97 -63.86
N ILE A 35 -91.73 13.70 -64.97
CA ILE A 35 -90.42 14.10 -65.50
C ILE A 35 -89.66 14.94 -64.46
N ALA A 36 -90.33 15.89 -63.78
CA ALA A 36 -89.73 16.71 -62.73
C ALA A 36 -89.27 15.88 -61.52
N MET A 37 -90.06 14.89 -61.09
CA MET A 37 -89.70 13.98 -59.99
C MET A 37 -88.48 13.11 -60.34
N ILE A 38 -88.43 12.59 -61.57
CA ILE A 38 -87.28 11.80 -62.05
C ILE A 38 -86.03 12.68 -62.14
N ALA A 39 -86.16 13.91 -62.66
CA ALA A 39 -85.06 14.86 -62.71
C ALA A 39 -84.54 15.18 -61.31
N PHE A 40 -85.42 15.40 -60.33
CA PHE A 40 -85.05 15.67 -58.94
C PHE A 40 -84.29 14.52 -58.30
N ILE A 41 -84.77 13.27 -58.45
CA ILE A 41 -84.09 12.08 -57.92
C ILE A 41 -82.72 11.91 -58.60
N SER A 42 -82.63 12.10 -59.92
CA SER A 42 -81.37 12.00 -60.66
C SER A 42 -80.33 13.04 -60.22
N ALA A 43 -80.77 14.26 -59.87
CA ALA A 43 -79.92 15.32 -59.37
C ALA A 43 -79.35 14.98 -57.97
N ILE A 44 -80.18 14.45 -57.07
CA ILE A 44 -79.75 14.01 -55.74
C ILE A 44 -78.73 12.87 -55.84
N LEU A 45 -79.03 11.86 -56.67
CA LEU A 45 -78.12 10.71 -56.85
C LEU A 45 -76.78 11.16 -57.44
N SER A 46 -76.82 12.07 -58.42
CA SER A 46 -75.62 12.65 -59.03
C SER A 46 -74.81 13.46 -58.02
N ALA A 47 -75.45 14.31 -57.22
CA ALA A 47 -74.79 15.10 -56.17
C ALA A 47 -74.11 14.21 -55.13
N PHE A 48 -74.77 13.12 -54.72
CA PHE A 48 -74.19 12.15 -53.80
C PHE A 48 -72.99 11.41 -54.41
N TRP A 49 -73.12 10.96 -55.67
CA TRP A 49 -72.05 10.30 -56.41
C TRP A 49 -70.80 11.18 -56.56
N PHE A 50 -70.98 12.45 -56.96
CA PHE A 50 -69.88 13.41 -57.08
C PHE A 50 -69.23 13.71 -55.72
N SER A 51 -70.02 13.86 -54.67
CA SER A 51 -69.53 14.08 -53.29
C SER A 51 -68.70 12.89 -52.79
N SER A 52 -69.13 11.66 -53.09
CA SER A 52 -68.40 10.44 -52.74
C SER A 52 -67.02 10.36 -53.43
N ILE A 53 -66.96 10.63 -54.75
CA ILE A 53 -65.71 10.63 -55.50
C ILE A 53 -64.75 11.73 -54.99
N ALA A 54 -65.27 12.95 -54.79
CA ALA A 54 -64.48 14.06 -54.28
C ALA A 54 -63.86 13.74 -52.90
N ARG A 55 -64.67 13.15 -52.02
CA ARG A 55 -64.24 12.72 -50.69
C ARG A 55 -63.16 11.64 -50.74
N ASN A 56 -63.27 10.66 -51.63
CA ASN A 56 -62.26 9.61 -51.79
C ASN A 56 -60.92 10.17 -52.28
N ILE A 57 -60.94 11.14 -53.21
CA ILE A 57 -59.72 11.81 -53.68
C ILE A 57 -59.05 12.59 -52.53
N TYR A 58 -59.85 13.34 -51.77
CA TYR A 58 -59.35 14.09 -50.61
C TYR A 58 -58.72 13.18 -49.53
N TYR A 59 -59.35 12.04 -49.24
CA TYR A 59 -58.78 11.07 -48.30
C TYR A 59 -57.52 10.40 -48.85
N ALA A 60 -57.44 10.12 -50.15
CA ALA A 60 -56.25 9.55 -50.77
C ALA A 60 -55.04 10.49 -50.66
N GLU A 61 -55.24 11.78 -50.95
CA GLU A 61 -54.18 12.80 -50.81
C GLU A 61 -53.73 12.97 -49.36
N LYS A 62 -54.69 13.05 -48.42
CA LYS A 62 -54.36 13.12 -46.99
C LYS A 62 -53.61 11.89 -46.49
N ASN A 63 -53.99 10.70 -46.96
CA ASN A 63 -53.30 9.46 -46.60
C ASN A 63 -51.88 9.44 -47.17
N GLN A 64 -51.68 9.87 -48.42
CA GLN A 64 -50.35 9.96 -49.02
C GLN A 64 -49.42 10.89 -48.24
N LEU A 65 -49.91 12.07 -47.83
CA LEU A 65 -49.13 13.00 -46.99
C LEU A 65 -48.78 12.37 -45.64
N ARG A 66 -49.73 11.66 -45.01
CA ARG A 66 -49.47 10.95 -43.74
C ARG A 66 -48.41 9.88 -43.93
N ASP A 67 -48.49 9.10 -44.99
CA ASP A 67 -47.55 8.01 -45.25
C ASP A 67 -46.14 8.57 -45.55
N GLN A 68 -46.05 9.70 -46.26
CA GLN A 68 -44.80 10.45 -46.41
C GLN A 68 -44.24 10.90 -45.06
N HIS A 69 -45.07 11.43 -44.16
CA HIS A 69 -44.62 11.80 -42.81
C HIS A 69 -44.16 10.60 -41.98
N VAL A 70 -44.80 9.43 -42.14
CA VAL A 70 -44.37 8.20 -41.47
C VAL A 70 -43.00 7.76 -42.02
N GLN A 71 -42.83 7.75 -43.33
CA GLN A 71 -41.58 7.37 -43.97
C GLN A 71 -40.44 8.33 -43.65
N ASP A 72 -40.71 9.65 -43.61
CA ASP A 72 -39.72 10.66 -43.22
C ASP A 72 -39.27 10.46 -41.77
N ARG A 73 -40.21 10.19 -40.85
CA ARG A 73 -39.87 9.83 -39.46
C ARG A 73 -39.00 8.58 -39.36
N GLU A 74 -39.33 7.53 -40.10
CA GLU A 74 -38.52 6.30 -40.11
C GLU A 74 -37.10 6.58 -40.60
N ASN A 75 -36.96 7.39 -41.65
CA ASN A 75 -35.64 7.76 -42.19
C ASN A 75 -34.83 8.60 -41.20
N ILE A 76 -35.48 9.53 -40.49
CA ILE A 76 -34.83 10.33 -39.43
C ILE A 76 -34.37 9.43 -38.27
N ILE A 77 -35.22 8.49 -37.84
CA ILE A 77 -34.89 7.56 -36.75
C ILE A 77 -33.71 6.67 -37.14
N LYS A 78 -33.74 6.09 -38.35
CA LYS A 78 -32.63 5.27 -38.86
C LYS A 78 -31.31 6.04 -38.92
N LYS A 79 -31.32 7.29 -39.39
CA LYS A 79 -30.14 8.16 -39.40
C LYS A 79 -29.63 8.43 -37.98
N ALA A 80 -30.53 8.77 -37.06
CA ALA A 80 -30.17 9.01 -35.66
C ALA A 80 -29.61 7.75 -34.96
N GLU A 81 -30.14 6.57 -35.30
CA GLU A 81 -29.64 5.29 -34.78
C GLU A 81 -28.25 4.96 -35.32
N GLN A 82 -28.02 5.17 -36.62
CA GLN A 82 -26.70 5.02 -37.24
C GLN A 82 -25.66 5.99 -36.64
N GLU A 83 -26.04 7.24 -36.43
CA GLU A 83 -25.19 8.24 -35.80
C GLU A 83 -24.84 7.84 -34.36
N LYS A 84 -25.84 7.46 -33.55
CA LYS A 84 -25.61 6.95 -32.19
C LYS A 84 -24.73 5.71 -32.16
N ALA A 85 -24.94 4.76 -33.07
CA ALA A 85 -24.12 3.55 -33.17
C ALA A 85 -22.66 3.91 -33.49
N SER A 86 -22.43 4.88 -34.38
CA SER A 86 -21.09 5.37 -34.72
C SER A 86 -20.40 6.06 -33.53
N VAL A 87 -21.13 6.89 -32.79
CA VAL A 87 -20.63 7.58 -31.59
C VAL A 87 -20.31 6.59 -30.47
N ILE A 88 -21.17 5.61 -30.21
CA ILE A 88 -20.92 4.57 -29.20
C ILE A 88 -19.67 3.76 -29.57
N LYS A 89 -19.50 3.44 -30.86
CA LYS A 89 -18.30 2.75 -31.34
C LYS A 89 -17.04 3.60 -31.13
N GLU A 90 -17.07 4.88 -31.47
CA GLU A 90 -15.94 5.79 -31.25
C GLU A 90 -15.63 5.95 -29.76
N GLN A 91 -16.65 6.11 -28.91
CA GLN A 91 -16.48 6.15 -27.45
C GLN A 91 -15.84 4.86 -26.91
N SER A 92 -16.26 3.69 -27.41
CA SER A 92 -15.65 2.42 -27.00
C SER A 92 -14.18 2.33 -27.41
N GLN A 93 -13.84 2.77 -28.62
CA GLN A 93 -12.45 2.80 -29.10
C GLN A 93 -11.59 3.79 -28.30
N MET A 94 -12.17 4.94 -27.94
CA MET A 94 -11.49 5.93 -27.12
C MET A 94 -11.29 5.43 -25.69
N GLN A 95 -12.27 4.74 -25.10
CA GLN A 95 -12.11 4.08 -23.81
C GLN A 95 -11.02 2.99 -23.86
N ASP A 96 -10.99 2.17 -24.89
CA ASP A 96 -9.93 1.16 -25.09
C ASP A 96 -8.54 1.80 -25.25
N PHE A 97 -8.46 2.94 -25.93
CA PHE A 97 -7.22 3.70 -26.05
C PHE A 97 -6.78 4.24 -24.68
N HIS A 98 -7.72 4.81 -23.91
CA HIS A 98 -7.45 5.28 -22.55
C HIS A 98 -7.06 4.15 -21.59
N ALA A 99 -7.67 2.97 -21.70
CA ALA A 99 -7.31 1.80 -20.90
C ALA A 99 -5.87 1.35 -21.19
N ARG A 100 -5.51 1.24 -22.47
CA ARG A 100 -4.13 0.91 -22.89
C ARG A 100 -3.12 1.94 -22.44
N GLU A 101 -3.46 3.23 -22.50
CA GLU A 101 -2.57 4.30 -22.04
C GLU A 101 -2.35 4.24 -20.52
N ARG A 102 -3.41 3.93 -19.75
CA ARG A 102 -3.29 3.69 -18.30
C ARG A 102 -2.37 2.51 -17.99
N GLU A 103 -2.49 1.40 -18.71
CA GLU A 103 -1.60 0.26 -18.55
C GLU A 103 -0.14 0.62 -18.82
N ARG A 104 0.13 1.39 -19.89
CA ARG A 104 1.49 1.87 -20.18
C ARG A 104 2.08 2.73 -19.06
N ILE A 105 1.28 3.67 -18.54
CA ILE A 105 1.71 4.55 -17.43
C ILE A 105 1.97 3.73 -16.16
N LEU A 106 1.10 2.76 -15.84
CA LEU A 106 1.27 1.89 -14.67
C LEU A 106 2.52 1.03 -14.79
N LEU A 107 2.75 0.40 -15.94
CA LEU A 107 3.96 -0.40 -16.19
C LEU A 107 5.23 0.43 -16.07
N ASN A 108 5.22 1.67 -16.57
CA ASN A 108 6.37 2.57 -16.42
C ASN A 108 6.60 2.97 -14.95
N ASN A 109 5.54 3.28 -14.20
CA ASN A 109 5.63 3.55 -12.76
C ASN A 109 6.15 2.33 -11.98
N GLU A 110 5.73 1.11 -12.33
CA GLU A 110 6.23 -0.11 -11.70
C GLU A 110 7.72 -0.32 -11.96
N ARG A 111 8.17 -0.10 -13.20
CA ARG A 111 9.59 -0.14 -13.56
C ARG A 111 10.40 0.91 -12.81
N GLU A 112 9.95 2.17 -12.82
CA GLU A 112 10.62 3.27 -12.13
C GLU A 112 10.71 3.01 -10.61
N LYS A 113 9.63 2.52 -10.00
CA LYS A 113 9.62 2.13 -8.59
C LYS A 113 10.61 1.00 -8.31
N SER A 114 10.69 0.00 -9.19
CA SER A 114 11.67 -1.09 -9.06
C SER A 114 13.10 -0.57 -9.14
N ASP A 115 13.39 0.31 -10.09
CA ASP A 115 14.72 0.91 -10.26
C ASP A 115 15.10 1.78 -9.05
N ILE A 116 14.21 2.64 -8.57
CA ILE A 116 14.43 3.47 -7.37
C ILE A 116 14.64 2.60 -6.12
N ILE A 117 13.86 1.53 -5.96
CA ILE A 117 14.02 0.60 -4.84
C ILE A 117 15.39 -0.07 -4.92
N GLN A 118 15.80 -0.54 -6.09
CA GLN A 118 17.11 -1.16 -6.30
C GLN A 118 18.26 -0.17 -5.99
N GLU A 119 18.17 1.06 -6.49
CA GLU A 119 19.13 2.11 -6.16
C GLU A 119 19.14 2.44 -4.66
N SER A 120 17.97 2.45 -4.02
CA SER A 120 17.83 2.68 -2.58
C SER A 120 18.52 1.57 -1.78
N TYR A 121 18.35 0.30 -2.15
CA TYR A 121 19.07 -0.81 -1.53
C TYR A 121 20.59 -0.65 -1.65
N GLN A 122 21.09 -0.27 -2.83
CA GLN A 122 22.54 -0.05 -3.02
C GLN A 122 23.07 1.12 -2.20
N LYS A 123 22.31 2.21 -2.05
CA LYS A 123 22.67 3.35 -1.20
C LYS A 123 22.63 2.97 0.28
N ILE A 124 21.60 2.25 0.71
CA ILE A 124 21.47 1.73 2.08
C ILE A 124 22.63 0.78 2.40
N GLU A 125 23.04 -0.11 1.49
CA GLU A 125 24.19 -1.00 1.73
C GLU A 125 25.52 -0.21 1.89
N LYS A 126 25.71 0.83 1.06
CA LYS A 126 26.89 1.71 1.15
C LYS A 126 26.89 2.54 2.44
N GLU A 127 25.73 3.00 2.89
CA GLU A 127 25.59 3.78 4.13
C GLU A 127 25.63 2.90 5.39
N THR A 128 25.03 1.72 5.37
CA THR A 128 25.12 0.74 6.46
C THR A 128 26.56 0.26 6.65
N ARG A 129 27.34 0.02 5.58
CA ARG A 129 28.79 -0.25 5.72
C ARG A 129 29.53 0.86 6.44
N LYS A 130 29.24 2.13 6.13
CA LYS A 130 29.85 3.29 6.80
C LYS A 130 29.37 3.44 8.25
N ALA A 131 28.10 3.14 8.54
CA ALA A 131 27.52 3.22 9.87
C ALA A 131 28.00 2.09 10.80
N HIS A 132 28.07 0.85 10.31
CA HIS A 132 28.57 -0.31 11.06
C HIS A 132 30.06 -0.18 11.41
N ALA A 133 30.88 0.40 10.53
CA ALA A 133 32.29 0.68 10.83
C ALA A 133 32.45 1.67 12.00
N LYS A 134 31.62 2.73 12.06
CA LYS A 134 31.64 3.71 13.16
C LYS A 134 31.11 3.12 14.48
N ALA A 135 30.13 2.22 14.43
CA ALA A 135 29.57 1.57 15.61
C ALA A 135 30.53 0.53 16.23
N ASN A 136 31.18 -0.30 15.40
CA ASN A 136 32.15 -1.30 15.87
C ASN A 136 33.38 -0.65 16.51
N PHE A 137 33.79 0.53 16.03
CA PHE A 137 34.89 1.29 16.64
C PHE A 137 34.58 1.77 18.07
N LYS A 138 33.35 2.22 18.35
CA LYS A 138 32.95 2.65 19.71
C LYS A 138 32.94 1.50 20.71
N VAL A 139 32.46 0.33 20.30
CA VAL A 139 32.45 -0.87 21.17
C VAL A 139 33.89 -1.35 21.43
N GLY A 140 34.75 -1.33 20.42
CA GLY A 140 36.17 -1.68 20.55
C GLY A 140 36.94 -0.77 21.52
N VAL A 141 36.72 0.55 21.46
CA VAL A 141 37.33 1.52 22.39
C VAL A 141 36.87 1.29 23.83
N ALA A 142 35.57 1.03 24.04
CA ALA A 142 35.02 0.77 25.37
C ALA A 142 35.60 -0.51 25.99
N PHE A 143 35.72 -1.59 25.20
CA PHE A 143 36.30 -2.86 25.67
C PHE A 143 37.81 -2.74 25.96
N ALA A 144 38.57 -2.07 25.09
CA ALA A 144 39.99 -1.83 25.30
C ALA A 144 40.26 -1.01 26.57
N THR A 145 39.42 0.00 26.84
CA THR A 145 39.50 0.81 28.07
C THR A 145 39.24 -0.04 29.32
N ALA A 146 38.21 -0.90 29.28
CA ALA A 146 37.85 -1.77 30.40
C ALA A 146 38.95 -2.82 30.70
N VAL A 147 39.50 -3.46 29.68
CA VAL A 147 40.59 -4.45 29.84
C VAL A 147 41.87 -3.79 30.35
N GLY A 148 42.19 -2.58 29.86
CA GLY A 148 43.33 -1.79 30.36
C GLY A 148 43.23 -1.50 31.85
N ALA A 149 42.06 -1.09 32.34
CA ALA A 149 41.82 -0.85 33.77
C ALA A 149 41.99 -2.12 34.62
N GLY A 150 41.47 -3.26 34.15
CA GLY A 150 41.64 -4.55 34.84
C GLY A 150 43.09 -5.01 34.90
N GLY A 151 43.86 -4.83 33.82
CA GLY A 151 45.29 -5.17 33.78
C GLY A 151 46.13 -4.36 34.78
N ILE A 152 45.85 -3.06 34.90
CA ILE A 152 46.51 -2.18 35.89
C ILE A 152 46.21 -2.63 37.31
N MET A 153 44.96 -3.02 37.60
CA MET A 153 44.58 -3.53 38.91
C MET A 153 45.31 -4.84 39.26
N ILE A 154 45.34 -5.81 38.33
CA ILE A 154 46.03 -7.09 38.55
C ILE A 154 47.53 -6.88 38.79
N PHE A 155 48.16 -6.00 38.01
CA PHE A 155 49.57 -5.66 38.20
C PHE A 155 49.84 -5.05 39.58
N SER A 156 48.99 -4.12 40.02
CA SER A 156 49.10 -3.53 41.35
C SER A 156 49.00 -4.58 42.46
N GLN A 157 48.09 -5.56 42.32
CA GLN A 157 47.92 -6.62 43.32
C GLN A 157 49.14 -7.54 43.40
N LEU A 158 49.76 -7.89 42.26
CA LEU A 158 50.98 -8.70 42.25
C LEU A 158 52.14 -8.00 42.96
N VAL A 159 52.27 -6.68 42.76
CA VAL A 159 53.29 -5.87 43.46
C VAL A 159 53.05 -5.88 44.97
N THR A 160 51.81 -5.65 45.41
CA THR A 160 51.47 -5.68 46.84
C THR A 160 51.78 -7.03 47.49
N VAL A 161 51.38 -8.13 46.85
CA VAL A 161 51.65 -9.49 47.36
C VAL A 161 53.15 -9.77 47.39
N GLY A 162 53.91 -9.37 46.37
CA GLY A 162 55.36 -9.55 46.32
C GLY A 162 56.10 -8.81 47.44
N VAL A 163 55.73 -7.54 47.68
CA VAL A 163 56.30 -6.76 48.80
C VAL A 163 55.95 -7.39 50.14
N MET A 164 54.70 -7.82 50.32
CA MET A 164 54.25 -8.48 51.55
C MET A 164 55.03 -9.78 51.80
N PHE A 165 55.31 -10.55 50.75
CA PHE A 165 56.11 -11.78 50.84
C PHE A 165 57.57 -11.51 51.21
N LEU A 166 58.19 -10.48 50.62
CA LEU A 166 59.57 -10.08 50.95
C LEU A 166 59.69 -9.58 52.39
N VAL A 167 58.73 -8.79 52.87
CA VAL A 167 58.71 -8.30 54.26
C VAL A 167 58.50 -9.45 55.24
N ALA A 168 57.56 -10.35 54.97
CA ALA A 168 57.30 -11.51 55.83
C ALA A 168 58.51 -12.45 55.90
N SER A 169 59.11 -12.78 54.76
CA SER A 169 60.26 -13.68 54.69
C SER A 169 61.53 -13.02 55.25
N GLY A 170 61.76 -11.74 54.95
CA GLY A 170 62.92 -10.97 55.42
C GLY A 170 62.89 -10.74 56.94
N SER A 171 61.71 -10.45 57.52
CA SER A 171 61.56 -10.29 58.97
C SER A 171 61.78 -11.60 59.73
N GLY A 172 61.27 -12.72 59.20
CA GLY A 172 61.51 -14.05 59.78
C GLY A 172 63.00 -14.40 59.83
N LEU A 173 63.70 -14.33 58.69
CA LEU A 173 65.13 -14.70 58.61
C LEU A 173 66.03 -13.79 59.44
N SER A 174 65.76 -12.48 59.49
CA SER A 174 66.53 -11.53 60.29
C SER A 174 66.41 -11.80 61.79
N GLY A 175 65.22 -12.21 62.25
CA GLY A 175 64.99 -12.63 63.64
C GLY A 175 65.84 -13.84 64.05
N TYR A 176 65.96 -14.85 63.18
CA TYR A 176 66.79 -16.03 63.46
C TYR A 176 68.29 -15.70 63.50
N ILE A 177 68.79 -14.84 62.61
CA ILE A 177 70.20 -14.41 62.62
C ILE A 177 70.54 -13.65 63.91
N LEU A 178 69.65 -12.73 64.33
CA LEU A 178 69.84 -11.97 65.57
C LEU A 178 69.84 -12.88 66.81
N ARG A 179 68.98 -13.90 66.83
CA ARG A 179 68.92 -14.87 67.94
C ARG A 179 70.16 -15.76 68.00
N ALA A 180 70.63 -16.28 66.86
CA ALA A 180 71.85 -17.09 66.79
C ALA A 180 73.06 -16.29 67.34
N ARG A 181 73.18 -15.02 66.97
CA ARG A 181 74.24 -14.14 67.50
C ARG A 181 74.10 -13.92 69.01
N HIS A 182 72.88 -13.75 69.50
CA HIS A 182 72.61 -13.55 70.92
C HIS A 182 72.96 -14.79 71.75
N GLU A 183 72.68 -16.00 71.25
CA GLU A 183 73.03 -17.25 71.92
C GLU A 183 74.55 -17.48 72.00
N HIS A 184 75.29 -17.16 70.94
CA HIS A 184 76.76 -17.23 70.98
C HIS A 184 77.37 -16.24 71.98
N LEU A 185 76.84 -15.01 72.04
CA LEU A 185 77.28 -14.00 73.01
C LEU A 185 76.93 -14.40 74.44
N SER A 186 75.73 -14.93 74.67
CA SER A 186 75.28 -15.37 75.99
C SER A 186 76.09 -16.58 76.50
N ARG A 187 76.39 -17.56 75.64
CA ARG A 187 77.29 -18.69 75.98
C ARG A 187 78.70 -18.22 76.31
N LYS A 188 79.27 -17.27 75.55
CA LYS A 188 80.57 -16.66 75.89
C LYS A 188 80.53 -15.97 77.24
N LYS A 189 79.46 -15.19 77.51
CA LYS A 189 79.29 -14.49 78.80
C LYS A 189 79.19 -15.49 79.96
N GLN A 190 78.46 -16.60 79.79
CA GLN A 190 78.38 -17.67 80.79
C GLN A 190 79.71 -18.42 80.99
N ALA A 191 80.46 -18.69 79.92
CA ALA A 191 81.78 -19.30 80.01
C ALA A 191 82.78 -18.41 80.77
N LEU A 192 82.77 -17.10 80.48
CA LEU A 192 83.59 -16.11 81.21
C LEU A 192 83.20 -16.04 82.69
N LEU A 193 81.90 -16.00 83.00
CA LEU A 193 81.41 -16.00 84.39
C LEU A 193 81.78 -17.30 85.14
N LYS A 194 81.74 -18.45 84.46
CA LYS A 194 82.15 -19.74 85.03
C LYS A 194 83.66 -19.79 85.27
N GLN A 195 84.46 -19.27 84.35
CA GLN A 195 85.91 -19.13 84.52
C GLN A 195 86.24 -18.21 85.71
N GLN A 196 85.55 -17.08 85.84
CA GLN A 196 85.72 -16.17 86.98
C GLN A 196 85.35 -16.84 88.31
N ARG A 197 84.25 -17.61 88.36
CA ARG A 197 83.90 -18.43 89.54
C ARG A 197 84.96 -19.50 89.84
N MET A 198 85.54 -20.14 88.83
CA MET A 198 86.59 -21.15 89.01
C MET A 198 87.88 -20.53 89.57
N ILE A 199 88.28 -19.35 89.07
CA ILE A 199 89.44 -18.60 89.58
C ILE A 199 89.19 -18.12 91.02
N SER A 200 87.96 -17.67 91.34
CA SER A 200 87.57 -17.26 92.69
C SER A 200 87.53 -18.42 93.70
N ASN A 201 87.24 -19.65 93.25
CA ASN A 201 87.15 -20.82 94.13
C ASN A 201 88.49 -21.52 94.39
N GLN A 202 89.56 -21.16 93.66
CA GLN A 202 90.92 -21.66 93.92
C GLN A 202 91.70 -20.86 95.00
N THR A 203 91.15 -19.74 95.51
CA THR A 203 91.86 -18.87 96.48
C THR A 203 91.30 -18.94 97.92
N LYS A 204 90.37 -19.86 98.23
CA LYS A 204 89.91 -20.11 99.60
C LYS A 204 89.69 -21.59 99.89
N THR A 205 90.78 -22.28 100.23
CA THR A 205 90.77 -23.41 101.16
C THR A 205 92.14 -23.52 101.88
N PRO A 206 92.16 -23.46 103.21
CA PRO A 206 92.90 -24.41 104.03
C PRO A 206 91.89 -25.30 104.77
N VAL A 207 91.98 -26.63 104.67
CA VAL A 207 92.78 -27.52 105.56
C VAL A 207 92.41 -27.32 107.04
N LEU A 208 91.49 -28.19 107.46
CA LEU A 208 91.44 -29.02 108.69
C LEU A 208 92.31 -28.58 109.89
N GLU A 209 91.69 -28.47 111.08
CA GLU A 209 92.18 -29.11 112.33
C GLU A 209 91.17 -28.85 113.50
N ASN A 210 90.52 -29.92 113.95
CA ASN A 210 90.21 -30.29 115.35
C ASN A 210 89.51 -29.31 116.33
N TYR A 211 88.32 -29.66 116.85
CA TYR A 211 88.13 -29.92 118.30
C TYR A 211 86.76 -30.53 118.71
N ARG A 212 86.87 -31.67 119.42
CA ARG A 212 86.07 -32.22 120.54
C ARG A 212 84.58 -32.59 120.35
N PRO A 213 84.27 -33.90 120.40
CA PRO A 213 83.03 -34.43 120.94
C PRO A 213 83.20 -34.83 122.43
N LYS A 214 82.20 -34.52 123.26
CA LYS A 214 81.68 -35.35 124.38
C LYS A 214 80.80 -34.55 125.34
N ASP A 215 79.67 -35.17 125.68
CA ASP A 215 79.00 -35.21 126.99
C ASP A 215 78.56 -33.87 127.63
N ILE A 216 77.25 -33.59 127.55
CA ILE A 216 76.34 -33.79 128.69
C ILE A 216 75.03 -34.40 128.12
N VAL A 217 74.87 -35.70 128.40
CA VAL A 217 73.69 -36.60 128.36
C VAL A 217 72.52 -36.24 127.46
#